data_AF-A0A413F6A1-F1
#
_entry.id   AF-A0A413F6A1-F1
#
_cell.length_a   1.000
_cell.length_b   1.000
_cell.length_c   1.000
_cell.angle_alpha   90.00
_cell.angle_beta   90.00
_cell.angle_gamma   90.00
#
_symmetry.space_group_name_H-M   'P 1'
#
loop_
_entity.id
_entity.type
_entity.pdbx_description
1 polymer ?
#
loop_
_entity_poly.entity_id
_entity_poly.type
_entity_poly.pdbx_seq_one_letter_code
_entity_poly.pdbx_strand_id
1 'polypeptide(L)'
;MDDEMKEPNSEQTPSASDEQKPNIEGKQVSDGADDTTSPDDRSSNEDGATCNKEEDDSLLTSAINKLGGNKRAAIATAAIVAVIFCLPMLFPQMFCTHKLWTNANCTSPRTCKSCGKTEGKPLGHEWEEATCTVPKTCQRCGKTEGKPLGLQPGSWTTKVDYVDATSKEIRECGRCGEVVDTRNEKEITSFLGDGSFSISPEGFIERLNEEFSDIPNCSSMKASYELDDSGTGLELQIKNGSTLAGIGGFFSDSSSQLLFSYLGSENCFKNIVMYFENSDYAAATALATIQAIDPTLSFSDAKEIGAACVGTPTVKNGITYAILASNGEYWLSTRIE
;
A
#
# COMPACT_ATOMS: atom_id res chain seq x y z
N MET A 1 24.52 1.44 -77.66
CA MET A 1 24.90 2.08 -76.39
C MET A 1 24.08 1.37 -75.32
N ASP A 2 24.17 0.06 -75.10
CA ASP A 2 25.34 -0.77 -74.77
C ASP A 2 26.04 -0.36 -73.46
N ASP A 3 26.34 -1.40 -72.66
CA ASP A 3 26.94 -1.50 -71.32
C ASP A 3 25.94 -1.34 -70.16
N GLU A 4 25.47 -2.38 -69.44
CA GLU A 4 26.11 -3.60 -68.91
C GLU A 4 27.29 -3.35 -67.93
N MET A 5 27.01 -3.42 -66.62
CA MET A 5 27.82 -4.13 -65.61
C MET A 5 27.13 -4.03 -64.23
N LYS A 6 26.67 -5.09 -63.57
CA LYS A 6 27.35 -6.28 -62.99
C LYS A 6 27.64 -6.06 -61.49
N GLU A 7 26.95 -6.86 -60.67
CA GLU A 7 27.23 -7.07 -59.23
C GLU A 7 28.66 -7.59 -59.00
N PRO A 8 29.08 -7.61 -57.72
CA PRO A 8 29.45 -8.92 -57.19
C PRO A 8 28.86 -9.26 -55.80
N ASN A 9 28.55 -10.54 -55.73
CA ASN A 9 28.19 -11.44 -54.65
C ASN A 9 29.32 -11.63 -53.59
N SER A 10 28.97 -11.86 -52.32
CA SER A 10 29.60 -12.92 -51.50
C SER A 10 28.85 -13.18 -50.18
N GLU A 11 28.11 -14.30 -50.16
CA GLU A 11 28.21 -15.43 -49.21
C GLU A 11 28.37 -15.15 -47.69
N GLN A 12 27.40 -15.59 -46.87
CA GLN A 12 27.49 -16.83 -46.06
C GLN A 12 26.29 -17.00 -45.11
N THR A 13 25.58 -18.11 -45.26
CA THR A 13 24.81 -18.81 -44.20
C THR A 13 25.56 -20.10 -43.85
N PRO A 14 25.47 -20.59 -42.60
CA PRO A 14 24.57 -21.73 -42.31
C PRO A 14 23.90 -21.61 -40.92
N SER A 15 22.59 -21.81 -40.81
CA SER A 15 21.89 -23.08 -40.53
C SER A 15 21.75 -23.44 -39.05
N ALA A 16 20.51 -23.83 -38.74
CA ALA A 16 20.00 -24.33 -37.47
C ALA A 16 20.65 -25.65 -37.00
N SER A 17 20.60 -25.87 -35.69
CA SER A 17 20.56 -27.18 -34.98
C SER A 17 20.27 -26.83 -33.51
N ASP A 18 19.06 -27.07 -33.02
CA ASP A 18 18.61 -28.30 -32.36
C ASP A 18 18.83 -28.30 -30.85
N GLU A 19 17.70 -28.51 -30.17
CA GLU A 19 17.49 -29.34 -28.97
C GLU A 19 18.51 -29.26 -27.82
N GLN A 20 18.09 -28.80 -26.64
CA GLN A 20 17.99 -29.70 -25.47
C GLN A 20 17.25 -29.03 -24.29
N LYS A 21 16.08 -29.57 -23.94
CA LYS A 21 15.59 -29.64 -22.56
C LYS A 21 15.87 -31.07 -22.06
N PRO A 22 16.27 -31.25 -20.80
CA PRO A 22 15.53 -32.18 -19.93
C PRO A 22 15.27 -31.53 -18.55
N ASN A 23 14.03 -31.52 -18.04
CA ASN A 23 13.36 -32.59 -17.27
C ASN A 23 13.96 -32.70 -15.84
N ILE A 24 13.31 -32.15 -14.81
CA ILE A 24 12.23 -32.74 -13.99
C ILE A 24 12.51 -34.20 -13.61
N GLU A 25 12.86 -34.40 -12.33
CA GLU A 25 12.34 -35.41 -11.39
C GLU A 25 13.06 -35.19 -10.05
N GLY A 26 12.46 -35.21 -8.86
CA GLY A 26 11.10 -35.48 -8.42
C GLY A 26 11.15 -35.82 -6.91
N LYS A 27 10.04 -35.52 -6.20
CA LYS A 27 9.49 -36.24 -5.02
C LYS A 27 10.34 -36.25 -3.72
N GLN A 28 9.84 -36.12 -2.48
CA GLN A 28 8.57 -36.36 -1.78
C GLN A 28 8.47 -35.35 -0.61
N VAL A 29 7.34 -34.71 -0.32
CA VAL A 29 6.28 -35.12 0.64
C VAL A 29 6.78 -35.74 1.96
N SER A 30 6.64 -34.99 3.05
CA SER A 30 6.04 -35.48 4.31
C SER A 30 5.66 -34.30 5.22
N ASP A 31 4.35 -34.14 5.40
CA ASP A 31 3.57 -33.78 6.60
C ASP A 31 4.20 -33.02 7.78
N GLY A 32 3.43 -32.06 8.29
CA GLY A 32 3.23 -31.93 9.74
C GLY A 32 3.48 -30.55 10.36
N ALA A 33 2.41 -29.75 10.36
CA ALA A 33 1.92 -28.80 11.38
C ALA A 33 2.85 -28.13 12.40
N ASP A 34 2.61 -26.81 12.55
CA ASP A 34 2.57 -25.96 13.77
C ASP A 34 3.69 -26.19 14.82
N ASP A 35 4.40 -25.19 15.32
CA ASP A 35 3.82 -24.03 15.97
C ASP A 35 4.92 -23.00 16.29
N THR A 36 4.45 -21.80 16.54
CA THR A 36 5.16 -20.53 16.56
C THR A 36 5.81 -20.23 17.94
N THR A 37 7.08 -19.78 17.88
CA THR A 37 7.71 -18.73 18.71
C THR A 37 7.82 -18.87 20.23
N SER A 38 9.06 -18.79 20.75
CA SER A 38 9.46 -17.62 21.55
C SER A 38 10.99 -17.53 21.73
N PRO A 39 11.58 -16.33 21.60
CA PRO A 39 12.96 -16.07 21.97
C PRO A 39 13.10 -15.49 23.39
N ASP A 40 14.32 -15.68 23.88
CA ASP A 40 15.13 -14.96 24.88
C ASP A 40 14.59 -13.72 25.63
N ASP A 41 14.85 -13.69 26.94
CA ASP A 41 15.58 -12.61 27.63
C ASP A 41 15.98 -13.10 29.05
N ARG A 42 17.27 -13.31 29.35
CA ARG A 42 18.29 -12.35 29.84
C ARG A 42 17.97 -11.80 31.25
N SER A 43 18.47 -12.48 32.27
CA SER A 43 19.62 -12.09 33.14
C SER A 43 19.19 -11.18 34.32
N SER A 44 19.83 -11.09 35.48
CA SER A 44 21.04 -11.67 36.07
C SER A 44 20.96 -11.47 37.60
N ASN A 45 21.82 -12.17 38.33
CA ASN A 45 22.43 -11.81 39.63
C ASN A 45 21.57 -12.01 40.90
N GLU A 46 22.08 -12.51 42.03
CA GLU A 46 23.43 -12.92 42.45
C GLU A 46 23.31 -13.77 43.74
N ASP A 47 24.24 -14.71 43.89
CA ASP A 47 24.89 -15.26 45.09
C ASP A 47 24.30 -14.92 46.48
N GLY A 48 24.03 -15.85 47.37
CA GLY A 48 24.95 -16.88 47.85
C GLY A 48 25.27 -16.62 49.33
N ALA A 49 24.50 -17.20 50.24
CA ALA A 49 24.87 -17.29 51.66
C ALA A 49 24.26 -18.55 52.30
N THR A 50 25.18 -19.45 52.62
CA THR A 50 25.05 -20.67 53.43
C THR A 50 24.25 -20.49 54.71
N CYS A 51 23.41 -21.46 55.08
CA CYS A 51 23.68 -22.41 56.18
C CYS A 51 22.47 -23.32 56.50
N ASN A 52 22.79 -24.59 56.73
CA ASN A 52 22.07 -25.59 57.53
C ASN A 52 20.73 -26.12 57.00
N LYS A 53 20.83 -27.20 56.22
CA LYS A 53 19.76 -28.20 56.07
C LYS A 53 19.91 -29.19 57.23
N GLU A 54 19.32 -28.87 58.38
CA GLU A 54 19.10 -29.84 59.45
C GLU A 54 17.59 -29.87 59.77
N GLU A 55 17.04 -31.06 59.59
CA GLU A 55 15.93 -31.63 60.37
C GLU A 55 14.55 -30.95 60.25
N ASP A 56 13.73 -31.42 59.30
CA ASP A 56 12.27 -31.48 59.54
C ASP A 56 11.62 -32.79 59.02
N ASP A 57 12.39 -33.87 58.99
CA ASP A 57 11.89 -35.25 58.96
C ASP A 57 11.69 -35.81 60.40
N SER A 58 11.56 -34.91 61.39
CA SER A 58 11.53 -35.24 62.82
C SER A 58 10.15 -35.06 63.46
N LEU A 59 9.18 -34.40 62.80
CA LEU A 59 7.87 -34.12 63.39
C LEU A 59 6.72 -35.03 62.93
N LEU A 60 7.00 -36.04 62.10
CA LEU A 60 6.01 -37.08 61.74
C LEU A 60 6.30 -38.46 62.35
N THR A 61 7.47 -38.69 62.96
CA THR A 61 7.86 -40.02 63.46
C THR A 61 8.06 -40.10 64.98
N SER A 62 7.89 -39.00 65.72
CA SER A 62 8.00 -38.99 67.19
C SER A 62 6.63 -39.05 67.92
N ALA A 63 5.53 -38.76 67.24
CA ALA A 63 4.20 -38.70 67.87
C ALA A 63 3.32 -39.97 67.71
N ILE A 64 3.90 -41.14 67.38
CA ILE A 64 3.13 -42.40 67.25
C ILE A 64 3.38 -43.37 68.42
N ASN A 65 4.44 -43.22 69.22
CA ASN A 65 4.74 -44.15 70.30
C ASN A 65 4.40 -43.63 71.70
N LYS A 66 3.17 -43.15 71.89
CA LYS A 66 2.59 -43.04 73.25
C LYS A 66 1.08 -42.88 73.27
N LEU A 67 0.32 -43.71 72.56
CA LEU A 67 -1.09 -43.91 72.89
C LEU A 67 -1.47 -45.37 72.61
N GLY A 68 -1.18 -46.22 73.59
CA GLY A 68 -1.80 -47.53 73.67
C GLY A 68 -3.31 -47.40 73.89
N GLY A 69 -4.07 -48.23 73.20
CA GLY A 69 -5.46 -48.51 73.52
C GLY A 69 -6.43 -47.37 73.24
N ASN A 70 -6.98 -47.35 72.02
CA ASN A 70 -8.42 -47.28 71.72
C ASN A 70 -8.55 -46.95 70.24
N LYS A 71 -8.98 -47.93 69.42
CA LYS A 71 -9.23 -47.72 67.98
C LYS A 71 -10.10 -46.47 67.72
N ARG A 72 -10.97 -46.11 68.67
CA ARG A 72 -11.83 -44.93 68.67
C ARG A 72 -11.10 -43.59 68.82
N ALA A 73 -9.98 -43.54 69.56
CA ALA A 73 -9.21 -42.31 69.74
C ALA A 73 -8.37 -41.99 68.50
N ALA A 74 -7.66 -42.98 67.92
CA ALA A 74 -6.89 -42.79 66.69
C ALA A 74 -7.78 -42.45 65.48
N ILE A 75 -8.98 -43.04 65.38
CA ILE A 75 -9.97 -42.68 64.36
C ILE A 75 -10.49 -41.25 64.55
N ALA A 76 -10.69 -40.80 65.80
CA ALA A 76 -11.11 -39.43 66.07
C ALA A 76 -10.03 -38.40 65.70
N THR A 77 -8.74 -38.67 66.00
CA THR A 77 -7.65 -37.77 65.60
C THR A 77 -7.45 -37.72 64.08
N ALA A 78 -7.52 -38.87 63.41
CA ALA A 78 -7.45 -38.93 61.94
C ALA A 78 -8.64 -38.23 61.28
N ALA A 79 -9.85 -38.35 61.85
CA ALA A 79 -11.03 -37.63 61.38
C ALA A 79 -10.91 -36.11 61.61
N ILE A 80 -10.33 -35.66 62.73
CA ILE A 80 -10.07 -34.24 62.98
C ILE A 80 -9.03 -33.69 62.00
N VAL A 81 -7.94 -34.41 61.75
CA VAL A 81 -6.92 -34.00 60.76
C VAL A 81 -7.50 -33.99 59.36
N ALA A 82 -8.30 -35.00 58.98
CA ALA A 82 -9.00 -35.03 57.70
C ALA A 82 -10.00 -33.87 57.58
N VAL A 83 -10.75 -33.55 58.62
CA VAL A 83 -11.65 -32.39 58.63
C VAL A 83 -10.87 -31.08 58.54
N ILE A 84 -9.75 -30.92 59.25
CA ILE A 84 -8.89 -29.72 59.15
C ILE A 84 -8.25 -29.59 57.76
N PHE A 85 -7.90 -30.70 57.11
CA PHE A 85 -7.31 -30.70 55.77
C PHE A 85 -8.38 -30.53 54.67
N CYS A 86 -9.59 -31.05 54.87
CA CYS A 86 -10.72 -30.92 53.95
C CYS A 86 -11.50 -29.60 54.14
N LEU A 87 -11.49 -28.98 55.33
CA LEU A 87 -12.18 -27.72 55.63
C LEU A 87 -11.76 -26.55 54.70
N PRO A 88 -10.47 -26.33 54.39
CA PRO A 88 -10.04 -25.34 53.40
C PRO A 88 -10.49 -25.67 51.98
N MET A 89 -10.63 -26.97 51.66
CA MET A 89 -11.09 -27.45 50.35
C MET A 89 -12.60 -27.28 50.17
N LEU A 90 -13.38 -27.49 51.24
CA LEU A 90 -14.84 -27.32 51.28
C LEU A 90 -15.27 -25.86 51.49
N PHE A 91 -14.46 -25.05 52.18
CA PHE A 91 -14.77 -23.64 52.50
C PHE A 91 -13.58 -22.70 52.21
N PRO A 92 -13.13 -22.61 50.94
CA PRO A 92 -11.98 -21.79 50.54
C PRO A 92 -12.17 -20.28 50.82
N GLN A 93 -13.41 -19.83 51.00
CA GLN A 93 -13.75 -18.45 51.36
C GLN A 93 -13.27 -18.02 52.76
N MET A 94 -13.05 -18.95 53.69
CA MET A 94 -12.67 -18.63 55.08
C MET A 94 -11.16 -18.52 55.30
N PHE A 95 -10.35 -19.07 54.38
CA PHE A 95 -8.88 -19.15 54.52
C PHE A 95 -8.12 -18.41 53.40
N CYS A 96 -8.83 -17.63 52.57
CA CYS A 96 -8.21 -16.90 51.48
C CYS A 96 -7.53 -15.61 51.98
N THR A 97 -6.25 -15.43 51.66
CA THR A 97 -5.46 -14.24 52.02
C THR A 97 -5.60 -13.08 51.04
N HIS A 98 -6.43 -13.23 49.99
CA HIS A 98 -6.72 -12.20 48.99
C HIS A 98 -5.46 -11.51 48.41
N LYS A 99 -4.37 -12.25 48.17
CA LYS A 99 -3.15 -11.69 47.57
C LYS A 99 -3.16 -11.68 46.04
N LEU A 100 -3.92 -12.59 45.43
CA LEU A 100 -3.97 -12.77 43.97
C LEU A 100 -5.33 -12.31 43.41
N TRP A 101 -5.33 -11.14 42.78
CA TRP A 101 -6.53 -10.54 42.17
C TRP A 101 -6.40 -10.48 40.65
N THR A 102 -7.47 -10.85 39.96
CA THR A 102 -7.69 -10.45 38.56
C THR A 102 -8.21 -9.02 38.55
N ASN A 103 -7.63 -8.18 37.70
CA ASN A 103 -8.06 -6.79 37.56
C ASN A 103 -9.52 -6.69 37.10
N ALA A 104 -10.16 -5.57 37.44
CA ALA A 104 -11.50 -5.28 36.98
C ALA A 104 -11.48 -5.11 35.46
N ASN A 105 -12.59 -5.47 34.82
CA ASN A 105 -12.82 -5.23 33.41
C ASN A 105 -14.08 -4.35 33.24
N CYS A 106 -14.54 -4.18 31.99
CA CYS A 106 -15.67 -3.31 31.69
C CYS A 106 -16.97 -3.72 32.39
N THR A 107 -17.18 -5.02 32.62
CA THR A 107 -18.43 -5.58 33.17
C THR A 107 -18.29 -6.22 34.56
N SER A 108 -17.07 -6.48 35.01
CA SER A 108 -16.81 -7.21 36.26
C SER A 108 -15.79 -6.48 37.14
N PRO A 109 -16.02 -6.42 38.47
CA PRO A 109 -15.07 -5.86 39.42
C PRO A 109 -13.82 -6.76 39.56
N ARG A 110 -12.83 -6.33 40.36
CA ARG A 110 -11.65 -7.17 40.62
C ARG A 110 -12.10 -8.44 41.32
N THR A 111 -11.55 -9.59 40.92
CA THR A 111 -11.97 -10.91 41.44
C THR A 111 -10.77 -11.68 41.94
N CYS A 112 -10.85 -12.19 43.17
CA CYS A 112 -9.78 -12.98 43.77
C CYS A 112 -9.70 -14.35 43.07
N LYS A 113 -8.54 -14.69 42.52
CA LYS A 113 -8.34 -15.95 41.77
C LYS A 113 -8.51 -17.20 42.65
N SER A 114 -8.25 -17.08 43.95
CA SER A 114 -8.23 -18.23 44.86
C SER A 114 -9.58 -18.57 45.50
N CYS A 115 -10.51 -17.61 45.61
CA CYS A 115 -11.80 -17.83 46.28
C CYS A 115 -13.02 -17.21 45.58
N GLY A 116 -12.82 -16.48 44.47
CA GLY A 116 -13.89 -15.85 43.71
C GLY A 116 -14.52 -14.60 44.35
N LYS A 117 -14.04 -14.15 45.52
CA LYS A 117 -14.53 -12.91 46.14
C LYS A 117 -14.26 -11.72 45.23
N THR A 118 -15.23 -10.81 45.11
CA THR A 118 -15.13 -9.60 44.30
C THR A 118 -14.88 -8.35 45.15
N GLU A 119 -14.10 -7.41 44.63
CA GLU A 119 -13.80 -6.12 45.28
C GLU A 119 -13.88 -4.96 44.28
N GLY A 120 -14.48 -3.85 44.73
CA GLY A 120 -14.66 -2.63 43.93
C GLY A 120 -15.81 -2.72 42.94
N LYS A 121 -15.83 -1.78 41.98
CA LYS A 121 -16.81 -1.72 40.88
C LYS A 121 -16.14 -2.13 39.57
N PRO A 122 -16.90 -2.61 38.57
CA PRO A 122 -16.41 -2.70 37.19
C PRO A 122 -15.84 -1.36 36.71
N LEU A 123 -14.89 -1.39 35.78
CA LEU A 123 -14.30 -0.18 35.20
C LEU A 123 -15.30 0.60 34.34
N GLY A 124 -16.40 -0.05 33.93
CA GLY A 124 -17.32 0.51 32.95
C GLY A 124 -16.73 0.54 31.55
N HIS A 125 -17.59 0.82 30.58
CA HIS A 125 -17.19 0.99 29.20
C HIS A 125 -16.66 2.40 28.96
N GLU A 126 -15.59 2.50 28.17
CA GLU A 126 -15.02 3.75 27.67
C GLU A 126 -15.24 3.76 26.17
N TRP A 127 -16.32 4.41 25.75
CA TRP A 127 -16.82 4.39 24.38
C TRP A 127 -16.11 5.43 23.52
N GLU A 128 -15.57 4.98 22.40
CA GLU A 128 -15.27 5.82 21.26
C GLU A 128 -16.54 6.07 20.44
N GLU A 129 -16.68 7.29 19.93
CA GLU A 129 -17.84 7.69 19.15
C GLU A 129 -17.95 6.91 17.84
N ALA A 130 -19.18 6.76 17.34
CA ALA A 130 -19.42 6.02 16.11
C ALA A 130 -18.86 6.78 14.90
N THR A 131 -18.35 6.04 13.91
CA THR A 131 -17.95 6.57 12.61
C THR A 131 -19.03 6.27 11.56
N CYS A 132 -18.79 6.63 10.29
CA CYS A 132 -19.74 6.32 9.21
C CYS A 132 -19.94 4.82 9.00
N THR A 133 -18.93 4.01 9.31
CA THR A 133 -18.93 2.55 9.06
C THR A 133 -18.88 1.71 10.34
N VAL A 134 -18.48 2.30 11.48
CA VAL A 134 -18.30 1.57 12.76
C VAL A 134 -19.24 2.16 13.84
N PRO A 135 -19.96 1.34 14.62
CA PRO A 135 -20.74 1.81 15.77
C PRO A 135 -19.84 2.29 16.91
N LYS A 136 -20.43 2.80 18.01
CA LYS A 136 -19.64 3.17 19.20
C LYS A 136 -18.88 1.94 19.70
N THR A 137 -17.60 2.09 19.99
CA THR A 137 -16.72 0.95 20.32
C THR A 137 -15.98 1.21 21.62
N CYS A 138 -16.02 0.26 22.56
CA CYS A 138 -15.33 0.39 23.83
C CYS A 138 -13.83 0.17 23.63
N GLN A 139 -13.00 1.19 23.86
CA GLN A 139 -11.55 1.12 23.64
C GLN A 139 -10.85 0.06 24.51
N ARG A 140 -11.44 -0.30 25.66
CA ARG A 140 -10.88 -1.27 26.60
C ARG A 140 -11.15 -2.73 26.22
N CYS A 141 -12.25 -3.02 25.54
CA CYS A 141 -12.71 -4.40 25.36
C CYS A 141 -13.30 -4.72 23.99
N GLY A 142 -13.36 -3.74 23.07
CA GLY A 142 -13.87 -3.92 21.71
C GLY A 142 -15.37 -4.18 21.60
N LYS A 143 -16.14 -4.21 22.71
CA LYS A 143 -17.60 -4.28 22.63
C LYS A 143 -18.11 -3.07 21.86
N THR A 144 -19.19 -3.27 21.12
CA THR A 144 -19.85 -2.22 20.33
C THR A 144 -21.25 -1.92 20.86
N GLU A 145 -21.69 -0.67 20.73
CA GLU A 145 -23.04 -0.23 21.11
C GLU A 145 -23.67 0.61 19.98
N GLY A 146 -24.95 0.35 19.70
CA GLY A 146 -25.71 1.08 18.69
C GLY A 146 -25.36 0.68 17.24
N LYS A 147 -25.58 1.60 16.31
CA LYS A 147 -25.31 1.44 14.87
C LYS A 147 -24.26 2.46 14.42
N PRO A 148 -23.53 2.21 13.32
CA PRO A 148 -22.75 3.24 12.64
C PRO A 148 -23.61 4.45 12.31
N LEU A 149 -22.96 5.60 12.11
CA LEU A 149 -23.62 6.82 11.68
C LEU A 149 -24.25 6.70 10.28
N GLY A 150 -23.74 5.77 9.47
CA GLY A 150 -24.15 5.58 8.09
C GLY A 150 -23.45 6.56 7.14
N LEU A 151 -23.39 6.18 5.86
CA LEU A 151 -22.91 7.03 4.79
C LEU A 151 -23.99 8.05 4.41
N GLN A 152 -23.62 9.32 4.31
CA GLN A 152 -24.50 10.40 3.86
C GLN A 152 -24.07 10.86 2.47
N PRO A 153 -24.75 10.46 1.39
CA PRO A 153 -24.37 10.83 0.03
C PRO A 153 -24.36 12.35 -0.14
N GLY A 154 -23.25 12.89 -0.63
CA GLY A 154 -23.11 14.28 -1.03
C GLY A 154 -23.70 14.56 -2.42
N SER A 155 -23.30 15.69 -3.00
CA SER A 155 -23.61 16.05 -4.38
C SER A 155 -22.87 15.14 -5.36
N TRP A 156 -23.44 14.94 -6.55
CA TRP A 156 -22.71 14.30 -7.64
C TRP A 156 -21.54 15.19 -8.05
N THR A 157 -20.38 14.59 -8.22
CA THR A 157 -19.19 15.20 -8.82
C THR A 157 -18.69 14.31 -9.94
N THR A 158 -18.10 14.91 -10.97
CA THR A 158 -17.46 14.15 -12.05
C THR A 158 -16.04 13.82 -11.65
N LYS A 159 -15.69 12.54 -11.67
CA LYS A 159 -14.32 12.06 -11.55
C LYS A 159 -13.84 11.60 -12.91
N VAL A 160 -12.67 12.08 -13.31
CA VAL A 160 -12.02 11.73 -14.56
C VAL A 160 -10.83 10.83 -14.25
N ASP A 161 -10.72 9.72 -14.99
CA ASP A 161 -9.53 8.89 -15.07
C ASP A 161 -8.85 9.21 -16.39
N TYR A 162 -7.71 9.90 -16.33
CA TYR A 162 -7.02 10.32 -17.54
C TYR A 162 -6.30 9.15 -18.20
N VAL A 163 -5.74 8.22 -17.43
CA VAL A 163 -4.98 7.07 -17.95
C VAL A 163 -5.87 6.22 -18.83
N ASP A 164 -7.02 5.79 -18.29
CA ASP A 164 -8.01 4.99 -19.00
C ASP A 164 -8.88 5.84 -19.96
N ALA A 165 -8.71 7.16 -19.94
CA ALA A 165 -9.55 8.12 -20.64
C ALA A 165 -11.05 7.86 -20.40
N THR A 166 -11.45 7.75 -19.14
CA THR A 166 -12.86 7.58 -18.76
C THR A 166 -13.32 8.65 -17.78
N SER A 167 -14.63 8.88 -17.72
CA SER A 167 -15.25 9.72 -16.71
C SER A 167 -16.44 9.01 -16.09
N LYS A 168 -16.67 9.26 -14.81
CA LYS A 168 -17.85 8.77 -14.07
C LYS A 168 -18.34 9.80 -13.08
N GLU A 169 -19.62 9.77 -12.77
CA GLU A 169 -20.18 10.57 -11.68
C GLU A 169 -20.09 9.79 -10.38
N ILE A 170 -19.52 10.38 -9.34
CA ILE A 170 -19.43 9.81 -8.00
C ILE A 170 -20.20 10.65 -6.98
N ARG A 171 -20.61 10.02 -5.88
CA ARG A 171 -21.05 10.72 -4.67
C ARG A 171 -20.23 10.25 -3.50
N GLU A 172 -19.58 11.18 -2.84
CA GLU A 172 -18.82 10.92 -1.63
C GLU A 172 -19.66 11.22 -0.39
N CYS A 173 -19.34 10.55 0.71
CA CYS A 173 -19.97 10.79 1.99
C CYS A 173 -19.57 12.17 2.51
N GLY A 174 -20.53 13.07 2.73
CA GLY A 174 -20.25 14.42 3.20
C GLY A 174 -19.57 14.51 4.58
N ARG A 175 -19.44 13.40 5.32
CA ARG A 175 -18.75 13.32 6.61
C ARG A 175 -17.34 12.74 6.54
N CYS A 176 -17.11 11.75 5.67
CA CYS A 176 -15.85 10.98 5.67
C CYS A 176 -15.17 10.88 4.30
N GLY A 177 -15.77 11.42 3.23
CA GLY A 177 -15.19 11.38 1.88
C GLY A 177 -15.31 10.03 1.15
N GLU A 178 -15.78 8.97 1.82
CA GLU A 178 -15.90 7.65 1.20
C GLU A 178 -16.87 7.67 0.02
N VAL A 179 -16.51 7.04 -1.11
CA VAL A 179 -17.40 6.93 -2.28
C VAL A 179 -18.59 6.04 -1.92
N VAL A 180 -19.78 6.62 -1.98
CA VAL A 180 -21.06 5.96 -1.63
C VAL A 180 -21.74 5.38 -2.86
N ASP A 181 -21.59 6.05 -4.00
CA ASP A 181 -22.27 5.67 -5.25
C ASP A 181 -21.46 6.14 -6.47
N THR A 182 -21.61 5.45 -7.58
CA THR A 182 -20.96 5.71 -8.86
C THR A 182 -21.88 5.38 -10.02
N ARG A 183 -21.92 6.23 -11.05
CA ARG A 183 -22.77 6.02 -12.23
C ARG A 183 -22.20 6.70 -13.48
N ASN A 184 -22.88 6.48 -14.61
CA ASN A 184 -22.65 7.19 -15.87
C ASN A 184 -21.19 7.15 -16.34
N GLU A 185 -20.56 5.98 -16.23
CA GLU A 185 -19.22 5.75 -16.76
C GLU A 185 -19.22 5.84 -18.29
N LYS A 186 -18.28 6.61 -18.83
CA LYS A 186 -18.17 6.92 -20.25
C LYS A 186 -16.71 7.07 -20.65
N GLU A 187 -16.38 6.63 -21.86
CA GLU A 187 -15.11 6.92 -22.51
C GLU A 187 -15.03 8.41 -22.88
N ILE A 188 -13.83 8.98 -22.73
CA ILE A 188 -13.46 10.33 -23.12
C ILE A 188 -12.78 10.23 -24.47
N THR A 189 -13.42 10.82 -25.48
CA THR A 189 -12.90 10.80 -26.86
C THR A 189 -12.06 12.02 -27.21
N SER A 190 -11.84 12.93 -26.26
CA SER A 190 -11.03 14.13 -26.46
C SER A 190 -10.72 14.80 -25.13
N PHE A 191 -9.49 15.29 -24.97
CA PHE A 191 -9.10 16.14 -23.85
C PHE A 191 -9.11 17.64 -24.22
N LEU A 192 -9.97 18.04 -25.17
CA LEU A 192 -10.16 19.45 -25.52
C LEU A 192 -11.29 20.06 -24.69
N GLY A 193 -10.97 21.10 -23.93
CA GLY A 193 -11.89 21.94 -23.18
C GLY A 193 -12.22 23.25 -23.89
N ASP A 194 -12.67 24.25 -23.11
CA ASP A 194 -12.98 25.59 -23.63
C ASP A 194 -11.69 26.39 -23.89
N GLY A 195 -11.09 26.15 -25.06
CA GLY A 195 -9.88 26.84 -25.50
C GLY A 195 -8.61 26.47 -24.73
N SER A 196 -8.63 25.37 -23.97
CA SER A 196 -7.49 24.73 -23.27
C SER A 196 -7.61 23.21 -23.33
N PHE A 197 -6.52 22.50 -23.01
CA PHE A 197 -6.64 21.09 -22.68
C PHE A 197 -7.46 20.94 -21.39
N SER A 198 -8.33 19.94 -21.35
CA SER A 198 -9.14 19.57 -20.18
C SER A 198 -8.41 18.59 -19.27
N ILE A 199 -7.41 17.86 -19.80
CA ILE A 199 -6.50 17.04 -19.00
C ILE A 199 -5.62 17.93 -18.13
N SER A 200 -5.44 17.57 -16.86
CA SER A 200 -4.51 18.30 -15.99
C SER A 200 -3.07 17.94 -16.32
N PRO A 201 -2.09 18.81 -15.99
CA PRO A 201 -0.68 18.46 -16.15
C PRO A 201 -0.28 17.16 -15.42
N GLU A 202 -0.80 16.93 -14.21
CA GLU A 202 -0.59 15.69 -13.45
C GLU A 202 -1.19 14.49 -14.17
N GLY A 203 -2.45 14.58 -14.62
CA GLY A 203 -3.10 13.53 -15.39
C GLY A 203 -2.40 13.22 -16.71
N PHE A 204 -1.86 14.24 -17.38
CA PHE A 204 -1.04 14.05 -18.58
C PHE A 204 0.23 13.26 -18.26
N ILE A 205 0.90 13.53 -17.14
CA ILE A 205 2.11 12.80 -16.74
C ILE A 205 1.81 11.35 -16.36
N GLU A 206 0.74 11.12 -15.60
CA GLU A 206 0.29 9.77 -15.27
C GLU A 206 0.07 8.96 -16.54
N ARG A 207 -0.65 9.56 -17.50
CA ARG A 207 -0.91 8.93 -18.78
C ARG A 207 0.36 8.74 -19.63
N LEU A 208 1.21 9.75 -19.73
CA LEU A 208 2.49 9.65 -20.44
C LEU A 208 3.37 8.52 -19.88
N ASN A 209 3.37 8.35 -18.55
CA ASN A 209 4.10 7.28 -17.87
C ASN A 209 3.53 5.88 -18.14
N GLU A 210 2.23 5.79 -18.35
CA GLU A 210 1.58 4.55 -18.80
C GLU A 210 1.97 4.24 -20.24
N GLU A 211 1.86 5.22 -21.15
CA GLU A 211 2.22 5.06 -22.56
C GLU A 211 3.70 4.66 -22.75
N PHE A 212 4.62 5.16 -21.92
CA PHE A 212 6.02 4.69 -21.94
C PHE A 212 6.16 3.21 -21.59
N SER A 213 5.31 2.69 -20.72
CA SER A 213 5.34 1.29 -20.28
C SER A 213 4.98 0.32 -21.41
N ASP A 214 4.19 0.79 -22.40
CA ASP A 214 3.80 0.03 -23.59
C ASP A 214 4.80 0.12 -24.74
N ILE A 215 5.76 1.06 -24.69
CA ILE A 215 6.77 1.23 -25.74
C ILE A 215 7.97 0.30 -25.49
N PRO A 216 8.36 -0.54 -26.48
CA PRO A 216 9.53 -1.41 -26.36
C PRO A 216 10.82 -0.63 -26.03
N ASN A 217 11.57 -1.11 -25.03
CA ASN A 217 12.81 -0.48 -24.52
C ASN A 217 12.64 0.87 -23.81
N CYS A 218 11.40 1.32 -23.58
CA CYS A 218 11.10 2.58 -22.90
C CYS A 218 10.35 2.39 -21.58
N SER A 219 10.15 1.16 -21.11
CA SER A 219 9.40 0.87 -19.87
C SER A 219 10.00 1.45 -18.59
N SER A 220 11.30 1.78 -18.61
CA SER A 220 12.00 2.47 -17.52
C SER A 220 12.00 3.99 -17.66
N MET A 221 11.39 4.54 -18.71
CA MET A 221 11.16 5.97 -18.85
C MET A 221 10.05 6.42 -17.91
N LYS A 222 10.32 7.46 -17.14
CA LYS A 222 9.35 8.12 -16.27
C LYS A 222 9.49 9.63 -16.36
N ALA A 223 8.35 10.27 -16.50
CA ALA A 223 8.14 11.70 -16.42
C ALA A 223 7.70 12.07 -15.00
N SER A 224 8.34 13.08 -14.43
CA SER A 224 7.97 13.64 -13.13
C SER A 224 8.42 15.09 -13.04
N TYR A 225 7.84 15.83 -12.11
CA TYR A 225 8.32 17.18 -11.82
C TYR A 225 9.50 17.15 -10.87
N GLU A 226 10.54 17.89 -11.23
CA GLU A 226 11.71 18.10 -10.38
C GLU A 226 12.04 19.60 -10.34
N LEU A 227 12.76 20.03 -9.30
CA LEU A 227 13.26 21.40 -9.27
C LEU A 227 14.25 21.59 -10.41
N ASP A 228 14.15 22.73 -11.09
CA ASP A 228 15.12 23.14 -12.09
C ASP A 228 16.49 23.43 -11.44
N ASP A 229 17.52 23.61 -12.26
CA ASP A 229 18.89 23.87 -11.78
C ASP A 229 19.01 25.16 -10.96
N SER A 230 18.04 26.09 -11.09
CA SER A 230 17.98 27.30 -10.28
C SER A 230 17.44 27.05 -8.87
N GLY A 231 16.77 25.92 -8.65
CA GLY A 231 16.07 25.57 -7.42
C GLY A 231 14.82 26.42 -7.16
N THR A 232 14.36 27.17 -8.18
CA THR A 232 13.24 28.11 -8.05
C THR A 232 12.07 27.79 -8.97
N GLY A 233 12.31 27.03 -10.04
CA GLY A 233 11.28 26.50 -10.92
C GLY A 233 11.08 24.99 -10.72
N LEU A 234 9.93 24.51 -11.14
CA LEU A 234 9.65 23.08 -11.29
C LEU A 234 9.58 22.79 -12.80
N GLU A 235 10.34 21.81 -13.25
CA GLU A 235 10.48 21.40 -14.64
C GLU A 235 9.96 19.96 -14.81
N LEU A 236 9.29 19.68 -15.93
CA LEU A 236 8.97 18.30 -16.28
C LEU A 236 10.24 17.62 -16.75
N GLN A 237 10.76 16.68 -15.97
CA GLN A 237 11.90 15.87 -16.37
C GLN A 237 11.44 14.49 -16.79
N ILE A 238 12.02 13.99 -17.87
CA ILE A 238 11.82 12.64 -18.36
C ILE A 238 13.14 11.92 -18.19
N LYS A 239 13.15 10.87 -17.37
CA LYS A 239 14.33 10.07 -17.06
C LYS A 239 14.15 8.65 -17.53
N ASN A 240 15.21 8.04 -18.04
CA ASN A 240 15.29 6.61 -18.26
C ASN A 240 16.17 6.01 -17.16
N GLY A 241 15.55 5.40 -16.14
CA GLY A 241 16.26 5.06 -14.90
C GLY A 241 16.80 6.31 -14.21
N SER A 242 18.13 6.40 -14.05
CA SER A 242 18.78 7.57 -13.45
C SER A 242 19.25 8.61 -14.47
N THR A 243 19.14 8.33 -15.77
CA THR A 243 19.64 9.20 -16.84
C THR A 243 18.54 10.17 -17.29
N LEU A 244 18.85 11.48 -17.32
CA LEU A 244 17.97 12.47 -17.94
C LEU A 244 17.88 12.21 -19.45
N ALA A 245 16.66 11.96 -19.93
CA ALA A 245 16.36 11.70 -21.33
C ALA A 245 15.83 12.95 -22.04
N GLY A 246 15.08 13.79 -21.33
CA GLY A 246 14.57 15.06 -21.85
C GLY A 246 13.90 15.90 -20.78
N ILE A 247 13.51 17.11 -21.17
CA ILE A 247 12.83 18.09 -20.33
C ILE A 247 11.60 18.62 -21.05
N GLY A 248 10.62 19.12 -20.31
CA GLY A 248 9.39 19.67 -20.89
C GLY A 248 8.71 20.72 -20.03
N GLY A 249 7.66 21.29 -20.60
CA GLY A 249 6.87 22.33 -19.94
C GLY A 249 5.49 22.50 -20.55
N PHE A 250 4.60 23.05 -19.75
CA PHE A 250 3.24 23.43 -20.13
C PHE A 250 3.16 24.94 -20.28
N PHE A 251 2.39 25.41 -21.25
CA PHE A 251 2.27 26.81 -21.58
C PHE A 251 0.79 27.18 -21.73
N SER A 252 0.40 28.33 -21.17
CA SER A 252 -0.97 28.86 -21.31
C SER A 252 -1.25 29.42 -22.71
N ASP A 253 -0.19 29.71 -23.46
CA ASP A 253 -0.20 30.17 -24.85
C ASP A 253 1.09 29.74 -25.57
N SER A 254 1.53 30.45 -26.61
CA SER A 254 2.77 30.14 -27.35
C SER A 254 4.08 30.57 -26.65
N SER A 255 4.00 31.38 -25.60
CA SER A 255 5.12 32.18 -25.08
C SER A 255 5.22 32.17 -23.55
N SER A 256 4.11 31.94 -22.87
CA SER A 256 3.96 32.03 -21.42
C SER A 256 4.01 30.64 -20.79
N GLN A 257 5.19 30.25 -20.31
CA GLN A 257 5.35 28.99 -19.58
C GLN A 257 4.60 29.07 -18.24
N LEU A 258 3.90 27.99 -17.90
CA LEU A 258 3.25 27.85 -16.60
C LEU A 258 4.31 27.50 -15.55
N LEU A 259 4.62 28.46 -14.68
CA LEU A 259 5.51 28.26 -13.54
C LEU A 259 4.79 27.51 -12.42
N PHE A 260 5.30 26.32 -12.11
CA PHE A 260 4.64 25.35 -11.22
C PHE A 260 4.67 25.65 -9.72
N SER A 261 5.38 26.69 -9.27
CA SER A 261 5.24 27.17 -7.89
C SER A 261 3.82 27.67 -7.56
N TYR A 262 2.96 27.87 -8.58
CA TYR A 262 1.57 28.30 -8.46
C TYR A 262 0.54 27.23 -8.86
N LEU A 263 0.95 25.97 -9.03
CA LEU A 263 0.11 24.95 -9.63
C LEU A 263 -0.88 24.32 -8.64
N GLY A 264 -1.95 25.09 -8.39
CA GLY A 264 -3.24 24.60 -7.93
C GLY A 264 -4.06 23.94 -9.05
N SER A 265 -5.19 23.36 -8.66
CA SER A 265 -6.12 22.51 -9.43
C SER A 265 -6.83 23.15 -10.63
N GLU A 266 -6.37 24.28 -11.16
CA GLU A 266 -7.08 25.08 -12.17
C GLU A 266 -6.22 25.54 -13.36
N ASN A 267 -5.23 24.76 -13.77
CA ASN A 267 -4.33 25.22 -14.82
C ASN A 267 -4.68 24.65 -16.20
N CYS A 268 -5.44 25.47 -16.93
CA CYS A 268 -5.69 25.40 -18.36
C CYS A 268 -4.38 25.67 -19.13
N PHE A 269 -3.79 24.65 -19.74
CA PHE A 269 -2.68 24.83 -20.68
C PHE A 269 -3.17 24.64 -22.12
N LYS A 270 -2.46 25.25 -23.07
CA LYS A 270 -2.75 25.16 -24.50
C LYS A 270 -1.65 24.49 -25.29
N ASN A 271 -0.45 24.42 -24.73
CA ASN A 271 0.72 23.91 -25.42
C ASN A 271 1.62 23.14 -24.45
N ILE A 272 2.12 21.99 -24.91
CA ILE A 272 3.17 21.21 -24.27
C ILE A 272 4.38 21.27 -25.18
N VAL A 273 5.53 21.67 -24.64
CA VAL A 273 6.81 21.65 -25.35
C VAL A 273 7.77 20.72 -24.62
N MET A 274 8.48 19.88 -25.37
CA MET A 274 9.50 18.98 -24.84
C MET A 274 10.78 19.05 -25.68
N TYR A 275 11.92 18.88 -25.02
CA TYR A 275 13.25 18.92 -25.59
C TYR A 275 14.01 17.61 -25.31
N PHE A 276 14.72 17.11 -26.32
CA PHE A 276 15.54 15.90 -26.26
C PHE A 276 16.84 16.06 -27.06
N GLU A 277 17.94 15.51 -26.54
CA GLU A 277 19.22 15.41 -27.25
C GLU A 277 19.41 14.07 -27.96
N ASN A 278 18.65 13.04 -27.54
CA ASN A 278 18.74 11.70 -28.10
C ASN A 278 17.54 11.42 -29.01
N SER A 279 17.80 11.01 -30.25
CA SER A 279 16.77 10.74 -31.26
C SER A 279 15.82 9.61 -30.88
N ASP A 280 16.30 8.58 -30.19
CA ASP A 280 15.49 7.42 -29.83
C ASP A 280 14.51 7.78 -28.72
N TYR A 281 14.96 8.57 -27.72
CA TYR A 281 14.08 9.13 -26.69
C TYR A 281 13.12 10.17 -27.26
N ALA A 282 13.55 10.97 -28.24
CA ALA A 282 12.68 11.92 -28.93
C ALA A 282 11.54 11.19 -29.66
N ALA A 283 11.84 10.12 -30.39
CA ALA A 283 10.83 9.34 -31.10
C ALA A 283 9.84 8.64 -30.15
N ALA A 284 10.35 7.99 -29.10
CA ALA A 284 9.51 7.34 -28.09
C ALA A 284 8.60 8.35 -27.37
N THR A 285 9.15 9.51 -27.00
CA THR A 285 8.38 10.53 -26.30
C THR A 285 7.38 11.23 -27.19
N ALA A 286 7.71 11.48 -28.46
CA ALA A 286 6.75 12.01 -29.42
C ALA A 286 5.54 11.09 -29.55
N LEU A 287 5.78 9.79 -29.72
CA LEU A 287 4.72 8.78 -29.78
C LEU A 287 3.87 8.77 -28.51
N ALA A 288 4.52 8.64 -27.34
CA ALA A 288 3.85 8.60 -26.05
C ALA A 288 3.05 9.88 -25.76
N THR A 289 3.58 11.05 -26.13
CA THR A 289 2.90 12.34 -25.98
C THR A 289 1.69 12.46 -26.88
N ILE A 290 1.80 12.02 -28.15
CA ILE A 290 0.69 12.02 -29.10
C ILE A 290 -0.44 11.14 -28.57
N GLN A 291 -0.11 9.92 -28.11
CA GLN A 291 -1.09 9.04 -27.49
C GLN A 291 -1.65 9.70 -26.23
N ALA A 292 -0.81 10.16 -25.29
CA ALA A 292 -1.22 10.74 -24.01
C ALA A 292 -2.18 11.94 -24.14
N ILE A 293 -2.02 12.77 -25.18
CA ILE A 293 -2.88 13.96 -25.37
C ILE A 293 -4.15 13.68 -26.18
N ASP A 294 -4.14 12.63 -27.01
CA ASP A 294 -5.30 12.21 -27.80
C ASP A 294 -5.66 10.75 -27.53
N PRO A 295 -6.63 10.50 -26.62
CA PRO A 295 -6.96 9.17 -26.15
C PRO A 295 -7.63 8.28 -27.22
N THR A 296 -7.93 8.83 -28.40
CA THR A 296 -8.58 8.07 -29.48
C THR A 296 -7.59 7.45 -30.46
N LEU A 297 -6.31 7.81 -30.38
CA LEU A 297 -5.30 7.33 -31.31
C LEU A 297 -4.77 5.97 -30.92
N SER A 298 -4.75 5.05 -31.88
CA SER A 298 -3.99 3.82 -31.73
C SER A 298 -2.50 4.10 -31.79
N PHE A 299 -1.68 3.15 -31.32
CA PHE A 299 -0.22 3.19 -31.48
C PHE A 299 0.20 3.44 -32.94
N SER A 300 -0.50 2.82 -33.91
CA SER A 300 -0.18 3.00 -35.34
C SER A 300 -0.48 4.42 -35.82
N ASP A 301 -1.64 4.96 -35.44
CA ASP A 301 -2.03 6.33 -35.83
C ASP A 301 -1.09 7.36 -35.21
N ALA A 302 -0.74 7.19 -33.93
CA ALA A 302 0.18 8.07 -33.24
C ALA A 302 1.58 8.05 -33.87
N LYS A 303 2.05 6.87 -34.30
CA LYS A 303 3.32 6.72 -35.03
C LYS A 303 3.29 7.44 -36.38
N GLU A 304 2.20 7.32 -37.13
CA GLU A 304 2.04 8.02 -38.41
C GLU A 304 2.05 9.54 -38.23
N ILE A 305 1.36 10.05 -37.20
CA ILE A 305 1.35 11.48 -36.85
C ILE A 305 2.75 11.94 -36.46
N GLY A 306 3.45 11.18 -35.60
CA GLY A 306 4.80 11.48 -35.17
C GLY A 306 5.79 11.56 -36.33
N ALA A 307 5.67 10.68 -37.33
CA ALA A 307 6.48 10.73 -38.54
C ALA A 307 6.11 11.92 -39.45
N ALA A 308 4.82 12.20 -39.60
CA ALA A 308 4.32 13.27 -40.46
C ALA A 308 4.64 14.68 -39.93
N CYS A 309 4.73 14.83 -38.61
CA CYS A 309 4.91 16.14 -37.98
C CYS A 309 6.37 16.62 -37.88
N VAL A 310 7.33 15.85 -38.40
CA VAL A 310 8.75 16.24 -38.45
C VAL A 310 8.98 17.30 -39.54
N GLY A 311 9.38 18.50 -39.12
CA GLY A 311 9.64 19.65 -39.99
C GLY A 311 8.39 20.31 -40.57
N THR A 312 7.21 19.68 -40.48
CA THR A 312 5.94 20.24 -40.96
C THR A 312 4.86 20.03 -39.90
N PRO A 313 4.23 21.09 -39.36
CA PRO A 313 3.14 20.94 -38.41
C PRO A 313 1.97 20.13 -39.00
N THR A 314 1.44 19.20 -38.22
CA THR A 314 0.31 18.33 -38.59
C THR A 314 -0.84 18.54 -37.62
N VAL A 315 -2.07 18.63 -38.13
CA VAL A 315 -3.27 18.79 -37.30
C VAL A 315 -4.10 17.51 -37.32
N LYS A 316 -4.44 16.99 -36.14
CA LYS A 316 -5.32 15.84 -35.95
C LYS A 316 -6.21 16.07 -34.75
N ASN A 317 -7.51 15.78 -34.88
CA ASN A 317 -8.50 15.87 -33.78
C ASN A 317 -8.51 17.22 -33.03
N GLY A 318 -8.20 18.32 -33.72
CA GLY A 318 -8.14 19.66 -33.13
C GLY A 318 -6.81 20.00 -32.42
N ILE A 319 -5.82 19.11 -32.48
CA ILE A 319 -4.49 19.29 -31.89
C ILE A 319 -3.47 19.43 -33.02
N THR A 320 -2.61 20.44 -32.90
CA THR A 320 -1.46 20.66 -33.77
C THR A 320 -0.22 20.02 -33.15
N TYR A 321 0.43 19.15 -33.90
CA TYR A 321 1.67 18.47 -33.55
C TYR A 321 2.80 18.99 -34.44
N ALA A 322 3.96 19.26 -33.86
CA ALA A 322 5.15 19.64 -34.61
C ALA A 322 6.40 19.08 -33.93
N ILE A 323 7.31 18.53 -34.72
CA ILE A 323 8.65 18.13 -34.28
C ILE A 323 9.67 18.92 -35.10
N LEU A 324 10.53 19.66 -34.42
CA LEU A 324 11.68 20.31 -35.02
C LEU A 324 12.94 19.52 -34.65
N ALA A 325 13.74 19.15 -35.66
CA ALA A 325 15.04 18.55 -35.48
C ALA A 325 16.11 19.52 -35.98
N SER A 326 17.07 19.87 -35.12
CA SER A 326 18.14 20.81 -35.46
C SER A 326 19.42 20.45 -34.69
N ASN A 327 20.55 20.30 -35.39
CA ASN A 327 21.86 20.02 -34.79
C ASN A 327 21.92 18.80 -33.85
N GLY A 328 21.06 17.79 -34.07
CA GLY A 328 20.98 16.61 -33.20
C GLY A 328 20.03 16.78 -32.00
N GLU A 329 19.43 17.95 -31.84
CA GLU A 329 18.41 18.23 -30.83
C GLU A 329 17.00 18.14 -31.44
N TYR A 330 16.04 17.77 -30.59
CA TYR A 330 14.65 17.57 -30.97
C TYR A 330 13.71 18.35 -30.06
N TRP A 331 12.79 19.07 -30.67
CA TRP A 331 11.77 19.86 -29.99
C TRP A 331 10.40 19.37 -30.43
N LEU A 332 9.62 18.85 -29.50
CA LEU A 332 8.23 18.45 -29.72
C LEU A 332 7.33 19.57 -29.20
N SER A 333 6.34 19.96 -30.00
CA SER A 333 5.25 20.83 -29.56
C SER A 333 3.90 20.16 -29.88
N THR A 334 3.02 20.14 -28.89
CA THR A 334 1.62 19.76 -29.05
C THR A 334 0.75 20.89 -28.53
N ARG A 335 -0.10 21.46 -29.38
CA ARG A 335 -0.88 22.65 -29.02
C ARG A 335 -2.28 22.64 -29.61
N ILE A 336 -3.15 23.40 -28.98
CA ILE A 336 -4.45 23.77 -29.53
C ILE A 336 -4.41 25.24 -29.98
N GLU A 337 -5.21 25.59 -30.99
CA GLU A 337 -5.34 26.96 -31.47
C GLU A 337 -6.38 27.77 -30.69
#